data_AF-A0A0D8Y1R4-F1
#
_entry.id   AF-A0A0D8Y1R4-F1
#
_cell.length_a   1.000
_cell.length_b   1.000
_cell.length_c   1.000
_cell.angle_alpha   90.00
_cell.angle_beta   90.00
_cell.angle_gamma   90.00
#
_symmetry.space_group_name_H-M   'P 1'
#
loop_
_entity.id
_entity.type
_entity.pdbx_description
1 polymer ?
#
loop_
_entity_poly.entity_id
_entity_poly.type
_entity_poly.pdbx_seq_one_letter_code
_entity_poly.pdbx_strand_id
1 'polypeptide(L)'
;MKLYGFSEYWYSLDEVLSLGGNYNYTVISGKSKHFCSQRWSAIQVGAAVRRKLYRKANDERLKSQCFKSAWITAVLHDGFHVDREHNNFQSASNIAGQEVQWALGAMIYHMRYFPLRNSASNQFISRHAYDSSLPSASALWILVLAMLTMCGLFTVVILKEDISVGMRRNRSFWTYMMINSNDTSSYSSLRSIRYG
;
A
#
# COMPACT_ATOMS: atom_id res chain seq x y z
N MET A 1 16.76 -11.98 -24.60
CA MET A 1 15.65 -11.31 -23.89
C MET A 1 15.77 -11.65 -22.41
N LYS A 2 15.60 -10.69 -21.49
CA LYS A 2 15.63 -10.95 -20.04
C LYS A 2 14.25 -11.40 -19.56
N LEU A 3 14.21 -12.40 -18.69
CA LEU A 3 12.98 -12.94 -18.11
C LEU A 3 12.99 -12.64 -16.61
N TYR A 4 11.89 -12.09 -16.09
CA TYR A 4 11.77 -11.76 -14.67
C TYR A 4 10.78 -12.69 -13.98
N GLY A 5 11.22 -13.28 -12.86
CA GLY A 5 10.39 -14.10 -11.98
C GLY A 5 9.99 -13.33 -10.73
N PHE A 6 8.70 -13.08 -10.56
CA PHE A 6 8.14 -12.39 -9.40
C PHE A 6 7.54 -13.38 -8.38
N SER A 7 7.10 -12.85 -7.24
CA SER A 7 6.39 -13.62 -6.21
C SER A 7 7.22 -14.83 -5.72
N GLU A 8 6.72 -16.06 -5.89
CA GLU A 8 7.39 -17.26 -5.38
C GLU A 8 8.78 -17.51 -5.99
N TYR A 9 9.02 -17.08 -7.22
CA TYR A 9 10.35 -17.13 -7.83
C TYR A 9 11.37 -16.28 -7.05
N TRP A 10 10.95 -15.15 -6.47
CA TRP A 10 11.79 -14.35 -5.59
C TRP A 10 11.82 -14.93 -4.19
N TYR A 11 10.67 -15.12 -3.56
CA TYR A 11 10.60 -15.47 -2.14
C TYR A 11 11.29 -16.80 -1.84
N SER A 12 11.10 -17.82 -2.69
CA SER A 12 11.69 -19.14 -2.47
C SER A 12 13.19 -19.19 -2.77
N LEU A 13 13.73 -18.23 -3.54
CA LEU A 13 15.17 -18.13 -3.81
C LEU A 13 15.88 -17.21 -2.80
N ASP A 14 15.25 -16.12 -2.36
CA ASP A 14 15.90 -15.13 -1.50
C ASP A 14 15.73 -15.43 0.01
N GLU A 15 14.51 -15.75 0.48
CA GLU A 15 14.22 -15.74 1.93
C GLU A 15 14.99 -16.82 2.70
N VAL A 16 15.19 -18.00 2.10
CA VAL A 16 15.91 -19.12 2.73
C VAL A 16 17.28 -19.35 2.12
N LEU A 17 17.41 -19.31 0.79
CA LEU A 17 18.67 -19.62 0.12
C LEU A 17 19.57 -18.39 -0.06
N SER A 18 19.01 -17.18 0.06
CA SER A 18 19.70 -15.90 -0.22
C SER A 18 20.33 -15.88 -1.61
N LEU A 19 19.59 -16.39 -2.60
CA LEU A 19 19.96 -16.50 -4.01
C LEU A 19 18.98 -15.73 -4.91
N GLY A 20 18.34 -14.68 -4.38
CA GLY A 20 17.54 -13.77 -5.21
C GLY A 20 18.40 -13.04 -6.25
N GLY A 21 17.80 -12.67 -7.38
CA GLY A 21 18.48 -11.95 -8.46
C GLY A 21 18.82 -12.87 -9.63
N ASN A 22 20.04 -12.76 -10.17
CA ASN A 22 20.45 -13.52 -11.35
C ASN A 22 20.41 -15.01 -11.07
N TYR A 23 19.70 -15.74 -11.93
CA TYR A 23 19.51 -17.16 -11.77
C TYR A 23 20.76 -17.94 -12.17
N ASN A 24 21.18 -18.84 -11.28
CA ASN A 24 22.26 -19.78 -11.54
C ASN A 24 21.81 -21.18 -11.13
N TYR A 25 21.58 -22.04 -12.11
CA TYR A 25 21.05 -23.39 -11.91
C TYR A 25 21.91 -24.21 -10.94
N THR A 26 23.24 -24.22 -11.13
CA THR A 26 24.13 -25.10 -10.34
C THR A 26 24.14 -24.70 -8.87
N VAL A 27 24.21 -23.39 -8.58
CA VAL A 27 24.19 -22.86 -7.22
C VAL A 27 22.84 -23.07 -6.54
N ILE A 28 21.75 -22.78 -7.26
CA ILE A 28 20.38 -22.91 -6.74
C ILE A 28 20.04 -24.38 -6.50
N SER A 29 20.30 -25.25 -7.46
CA SER A 29 20.05 -26.69 -7.33
C SER A 29 20.89 -27.31 -6.21
N GLY A 30 22.17 -26.93 -6.10
CA GLY A 30 23.06 -27.36 -5.02
C GLY A 30 22.57 -26.96 -3.64
N LYS A 31 22.25 -25.67 -3.44
CA LYS A 31 21.70 -25.20 -2.15
C LYS A 31 20.34 -25.79 -1.83
N SER A 32 19.47 -25.96 -2.83
CA SER A 32 18.14 -26.54 -2.65
C SER A 32 18.25 -28.00 -2.20
N LYS A 33 19.11 -28.79 -2.86
CA LYS A 33 19.37 -30.18 -2.48
C LYS A 33 19.97 -30.28 -1.07
N HIS A 34 20.91 -29.40 -0.73
CA HIS A 34 21.47 -29.34 0.61
C HIS A 34 20.39 -29.05 1.66
N PHE A 35 19.56 -28.02 1.45
CA PHE A 35 18.45 -27.70 2.35
C PHE A 35 17.47 -28.87 2.50
N CYS A 36 17.05 -29.48 1.38
CA CYS A 36 16.14 -30.63 1.37
C CYS A 36 16.70 -31.87 2.10
N SER A 37 18.03 -32.03 2.15
CA SER A 37 18.68 -33.16 2.83
C SER A 37 18.78 -32.99 4.35
N GLN A 38 18.48 -31.80 4.88
CA GLN A 38 18.54 -31.55 6.31
C GLN A 38 17.35 -32.19 7.03
N ARG A 39 17.61 -32.74 8.22
CA ARG A 39 16.52 -33.17 9.11
C ARG A 39 15.70 -31.97 9.56
N TRP A 40 14.39 -32.12 9.62
CA TRP A 40 13.47 -31.06 10.07
C TRP A 40 13.87 -30.49 11.45
N SER A 41 14.27 -31.35 12.40
CA SER A 41 14.76 -30.91 13.72
C SER A 41 15.97 -29.97 13.63
N ALA A 42 16.91 -30.21 12.70
CA ALA A 42 18.06 -29.35 12.49
C ALA A 42 17.66 -28.00 11.88
N ILE A 43 16.66 -27.97 10.99
CA ILE A 43 16.10 -26.74 10.43
C ILE A 43 15.39 -25.94 11.54
N GLN A 44 14.60 -26.59 12.40
CA GLN A 44 13.94 -25.95 13.53
C GLN A 44 14.94 -25.39 14.55
N VAL A 45 16.00 -26.14 14.88
CA VAL A 45 17.09 -25.63 15.73
C VAL A 45 17.78 -24.45 15.05
N GLY A 46 18.03 -24.52 13.74
CA GLY A 46 18.52 -23.40 12.94
C GLY A 46 17.62 -22.17 13.05
N ALA A 47 16.30 -22.33 12.93
CA ALA A 47 15.33 -21.25 13.05
C ALA A 47 15.22 -20.69 14.49
N ALA A 48 15.25 -21.56 15.51
CA ALA A 48 15.02 -21.20 16.90
C ALA A 48 16.28 -20.68 17.62
N VAL A 49 17.42 -21.38 17.48
CA VAL A 49 18.69 -21.07 18.16
C VAL A 49 19.52 -20.11 17.34
N ARG A 50 19.54 -20.28 16.01
CA ARG A 50 20.16 -19.32 15.08
C ARG A 50 19.08 -18.52 14.37
N ARG A 51 18.24 -17.76 15.09
CA ARG A 51 17.30 -16.78 14.47
C ARG A 51 17.95 -15.86 13.41
N LYS A 52 19.28 -15.80 13.35
CA LYS A 52 20.05 -15.15 12.29
C LYS A 52 20.15 -15.91 10.95
N LEU A 53 20.07 -17.25 10.93
CA LEU A 53 20.31 -18.06 9.73
C LEU A 53 19.16 -17.94 8.72
N TYR A 54 17.91 -17.95 9.20
CA TYR A 54 16.70 -17.84 8.37
C TYR A 54 15.88 -16.61 8.76
N ARG A 55 16.53 -15.45 8.85
CA ARG A 55 15.91 -14.21 9.39
C ARG A 55 14.71 -13.71 8.57
N LYS A 56 14.64 -14.04 7.28
CA LYS A 56 13.58 -13.62 6.36
C LYS A 56 12.42 -14.62 6.27
N ALA A 57 12.51 -15.80 6.89
CA ALA A 57 11.56 -16.90 6.69
C ALA A 57 10.86 -17.28 8.00
N ASN A 58 9.55 -17.54 7.93
CA ASN A 58 8.76 -18.10 9.02
C ASN A 58 8.72 -19.65 8.95
N ASP A 59 8.10 -20.29 9.93
CA ASP A 59 8.01 -21.76 10.00
C ASP A 59 7.27 -22.36 8.79
N GLU A 60 6.19 -21.73 8.33
CA GLU A 60 5.44 -22.15 7.13
C GLU A 60 6.28 -22.08 5.85
N ARG A 61 7.11 -21.04 5.71
CA ARG A 61 8.07 -20.91 4.61
C ARG A 61 9.07 -22.06 4.65
N LEU A 62 9.66 -22.35 5.82
CA LEU A 62 10.64 -23.42 5.97
C LEU A 62 10.06 -24.80 5.64
N LYS A 63 8.80 -25.07 6.05
CA LYS A 63 8.09 -26.32 5.74
C LYS A 63 7.91 -26.54 4.24
N SER A 64 7.55 -25.49 3.51
CA SER A 64 7.27 -25.56 2.06
C SER A 64 8.50 -25.33 1.18
N GLN A 65 9.61 -24.84 1.74
CA GLN A 65 10.80 -24.41 1.00
C GLN A 65 11.41 -25.50 0.11
N CYS A 66 11.52 -26.73 0.61
CA CYS A 66 12.12 -27.82 -0.18
C CYS A 66 11.30 -28.08 -1.44
N PHE A 67 9.98 -28.19 -1.30
CA PHE A 67 9.07 -28.36 -2.43
C PHE A 67 9.13 -27.18 -3.39
N LYS A 68 9.00 -25.94 -2.88
CA LYS A 68 8.96 -24.73 -3.72
C LYS A 68 10.26 -24.50 -4.50
N SER A 69 11.41 -24.75 -3.88
CA SER A 69 12.71 -24.61 -4.57
C SER A 69 12.94 -25.66 -5.65
N ALA A 70 12.54 -26.91 -5.41
CA ALA A 70 12.55 -27.96 -6.43
C ALA A 70 11.57 -27.65 -7.57
N TRP A 71 10.36 -27.17 -7.23
CA TRP A 71 9.33 -26.77 -8.17
C TRP A 71 9.79 -25.67 -9.12
N ILE A 72 10.47 -24.62 -8.62
CA ILE A 72 11.03 -23.55 -9.47
C ILE A 72 11.97 -24.13 -10.53
N THR A 73 12.84 -25.04 -10.13
CA THR A 73 13.82 -25.65 -11.02
C THR A 73 13.15 -26.50 -12.09
N ALA A 74 12.16 -27.31 -11.71
CA ALA A 74 11.38 -28.13 -12.64
C ALA A 74 10.55 -27.27 -13.60
N VAL A 75 9.84 -26.26 -13.10
CA VAL A 75 9.01 -25.38 -13.95
C VAL A 75 9.86 -24.57 -14.92
N LEU A 76 11.01 -24.03 -14.51
CA LEU A 76 11.86 -23.26 -15.40
C LEU A 76 12.48 -24.14 -16.50
N HIS A 77 13.07 -25.28 -16.14
CA HIS A 77 13.85 -26.07 -17.10
C HIS A 77 13.04 -27.13 -17.83
N ASP A 78 12.16 -27.82 -17.10
CA ASP A 78 11.39 -28.93 -17.67
C ASP A 78 10.02 -28.45 -18.19
N GLY A 79 9.50 -27.34 -17.64
CA GLY A 79 8.25 -26.70 -18.10
C GLY A 79 8.47 -25.65 -19.20
N PHE A 80 9.21 -24.59 -18.90
CA PHE A 80 9.42 -23.46 -19.81
C PHE A 80 10.69 -23.58 -20.67
N HIS A 81 11.45 -24.67 -20.54
CA HIS A 81 12.67 -24.91 -21.30
C HIS A 81 13.70 -23.76 -21.24
N VAL A 82 13.78 -23.09 -20.08
CA VAL A 82 14.84 -22.13 -19.80
C VAL A 82 16.17 -22.89 -19.75
N ASP A 83 17.19 -22.39 -20.43
CA ASP A 83 18.50 -23.05 -20.45
C ASP A 83 19.16 -23.08 -19.05
N ARG A 84 19.85 -24.17 -18.71
CA ARG A 84 20.49 -24.33 -17.39
C ARG A 84 21.77 -23.50 -17.25
N GLU A 85 22.46 -23.23 -18.35
CA GLU A 85 23.79 -22.59 -18.40
C GLU A 85 23.71 -21.18 -18.99
N HIS A 86 22.97 -21.01 -20.08
CA HIS A 86 22.89 -19.79 -20.89
C HIS A 86 21.49 -19.14 -20.79
N ASN A 87 21.02 -18.86 -19.57
CA ASN A 87 19.76 -18.14 -19.35
C ASN A 87 19.97 -16.68 -18.94
N ASN A 88 18.94 -15.87 -19.20
CA ASN A 88 18.84 -14.49 -18.75
C ASN A 88 17.67 -14.32 -17.78
N PHE A 89 17.44 -15.32 -16.91
CA PHE A 89 16.37 -15.29 -15.92
C PHE A 89 16.84 -14.57 -14.65
N GLN A 90 15.99 -13.72 -14.11
CA GLN A 90 16.25 -12.96 -12.89
C GLN A 90 15.02 -12.98 -11.99
N SER A 91 15.17 -13.42 -10.74
CA SER A 91 14.11 -13.25 -9.76
C SER A 91 14.17 -11.82 -9.18
N ALA A 92 13.02 -11.20 -8.97
CA ALA A 92 12.92 -9.86 -8.39
C ALA A 92 11.60 -9.67 -7.63
N SER A 93 11.63 -8.90 -6.53
CA SER A 93 10.42 -8.42 -5.83
C SER A 93 10.04 -7.00 -6.25
N ASN A 94 11.03 -6.18 -6.57
CA ASN A 94 10.84 -4.80 -6.98
C ASN A 94 11.65 -4.47 -8.24
N ILE A 95 11.16 -3.52 -9.01
CA ILE A 95 11.87 -2.90 -10.12
C ILE A 95 11.80 -1.40 -9.91
N ALA A 96 12.97 -0.74 -9.86
CA ALA A 96 13.08 0.69 -9.55
C ALA A 96 12.40 1.11 -8.22
N GLY A 97 12.45 0.24 -7.20
CA GLY A 97 11.87 0.50 -5.88
C GLY A 97 10.36 0.27 -5.78
N GLN A 98 9.70 -0.11 -6.87
CA GLN A 98 8.27 -0.40 -6.89
C GLN A 98 8.03 -1.91 -6.98
N GLU A 99 7.11 -2.41 -6.15
CA GLU A 99 6.67 -3.80 -6.24
C GLU A 99 5.89 -4.02 -7.54
N VAL A 100 6.27 -5.06 -8.28
CA VAL A 100 5.67 -5.34 -9.59
C VAL A 100 4.58 -6.38 -9.42
N GLN A 101 3.34 -5.96 -9.66
CA GLN A 101 2.15 -6.80 -9.59
C GLN A 101 1.31 -6.61 -10.85
N TRP A 102 0.63 -7.68 -11.28
CA TRP A 102 -0.29 -7.63 -12.45
C TRP A 102 -1.41 -6.58 -12.27
N ALA A 103 -1.80 -6.28 -11.03
CA ALA A 103 -2.79 -5.28 -10.70
C ALA A 103 -2.41 -3.87 -11.20
N LEU A 104 -1.13 -3.51 -11.15
CA LEU A 104 -0.65 -2.23 -11.68
C LEU A 104 -0.84 -2.17 -13.20
N GLY A 105 -0.54 -3.26 -13.90
CA GLY A 105 -0.77 -3.36 -15.35
C GLY A 105 -2.25 -3.26 -15.72
N ALA A 106 -3.13 -3.94 -14.97
CA ALA A 106 -4.57 -3.87 -15.16
C ALA A 106 -5.10 -2.43 -14.94
N MET A 107 -4.64 -1.77 -13.87
CA MET A 107 -5.01 -0.39 -13.58
C MET A 107 -4.59 0.56 -14.72
N ILE A 108 -3.33 0.47 -15.18
CA ILE A 108 -2.83 1.27 -16.31
C ILE A 108 -3.67 1.00 -17.58
N TYR A 109 -3.99 -0.28 -17.84
CA TYR A 109 -4.81 -0.67 -18.99
C TYR A 109 -6.21 -0.03 -18.94
N HIS A 110 -6.86 -0.06 -17.78
CA HIS A 110 -8.18 0.55 -17.59
C HIS A 110 -8.14 2.09 -17.56
N MET A 111 -7.00 2.69 -17.17
CA MET A 111 -6.79 4.15 -17.14
C MET A 111 -6.17 4.71 -18.42
N ARG A 112 -5.95 3.89 -19.46
CA ARG A 112 -5.18 4.30 -20.68
C ARG A 112 -5.72 5.53 -21.40
N TYR A 113 -7.02 5.80 -21.30
CA TYR A 113 -7.67 6.94 -21.97
C TYR A 113 -7.77 8.20 -21.10
N PHE A 114 -7.45 8.10 -19.81
CA PHE A 114 -7.47 9.24 -18.89
C PHE A 114 -6.60 10.42 -19.37
N PRO A 115 -5.33 10.22 -19.80
CA PRO A 115 -4.50 11.33 -20.29
C PRO A 115 -5.04 11.99 -21.57
N LEU A 116 -5.70 11.24 -22.47
CA LEU A 116 -6.27 11.79 -23.72
C LEU A 116 -7.46 12.73 -23.46
N ARG A 117 -8.23 12.51 -22.39
CA ARG A 117 -9.37 13.38 -22.02
C ARG A 117 -8.91 14.80 -21.67
N ASN A 118 -7.77 14.94 -20.98
CA ASN A 118 -7.20 16.24 -20.65
C ASN A 118 -6.50 16.90 -21.85
N SER A 119 -5.92 16.12 -22.77
CA SER A 119 -5.35 16.65 -24.01
C SER A 119 -6.41 17.23 -24.94
N ALA A 120 -7.57 16.56 -25.09
CA ALA A 120 -8.71 17.10 -25.83
C ALA A 120 -9.29 18.35 -25.14
N SER A 121 -9.46 18.32 -23.82
CA SER A 121 -9.91 19.50 -23.06
C SER A 121 -8.97 20.70 -23.22
N ASN A 122 -7.64 20.50 -23.28
CA ASN A 122 -6.69 21.60 -23.53
C ASN A 122 -6.77 22.16 -24.96
N GLN A 123 -7.17 21.36 -25.96
CA GLN A 123 -7.45 21.87 -27.31
C GLN A 123 -8.79 22.60 -27.39
N PHE A 124 -9.82 22.19 -26.63
CA PHE A 124 -11.12 22.85 -26.60
C PHE A 124 -11.17 24.11 -25.71
N ILE A 125 -10.41 24.15 -24.61
CA ILE A 125 -10.32 25.34 -23.73
C ILE A 125 -9.51 26.47 -24.37
N SER A 126 -8.57 26.18 -25.28
CA SER A 126 -7.83 27.22 -26.03
C SER A 126 -8.64 27.93 -27.12
N ARG A 127 -9.91 27.56 -27.32
CA ARG A 127 -10.84 28.23 -28.27
C ARG A 127 -11.89 29.10 -27.62
N HIS A 128 -11.99 29.14 -26.29
CA HIS A 128 -12.76 30.17 -25.62
C HIS A 128 -11.80 31.28 -25.21
N ALA A 129 -11.89 32.39 -25.95
CA ALA A 129 -11.25 33.64 -25.60
C ALA A 129 -11.48 33.93 -24.11
N TYR A 130 -10.38 34.24 -23.44
CA TYR A 130 -10.32 34.76 -22.10
C TYR A 130 -11.06 36.11 -22.07
N ASP A 131 -12.37 36.08 -21.78
CA ASP A 131 -13.09 37.29 -21.35
C ASP A 131 -12.76 37.52 -19.87
N SER A 132 -11.61 38.16 -19.64
CA SER A 132 -11.28 38.72 -18.34
C SER A 132 -12.07 40.00 -18.09
N SER A 133 -13.35 39.88 -17.76
CA SER A 133 -13.95 40.85 -16.87
C SER A 133 -13.60 40.44 -15.44
N LEU A 134 -12.49 40.96 -14.90
CA LEU A 134 -12.25 40.96 -13.46
C LEU A 134 -13.52 41.50 -12.78
N PRO A 135 -14.03 40.90 -11.68
CA PRO A 135 -15.11 41.52 -10.93
C PRO A 135 -14.59 42.88 -10.46
N SER A 136 -15.29 43.95 -10.85
CA SER A 136 -14.92 45.32 -10.51
C SER A 136 -14.70 45.42 -9.01
N ALA A 137 -13.69 46.18 -8.58
CA ALA A 137 -13.33 46.32 -7.16
C ALA A 137 -14.54 46.62 -6.24
N SER A 138 -15.58 47.27 -6.78
CA SER A 138 -16.88 47.48 -6.13
C SER A 138 -17.57 46.19 -5.66
N ALA A 139 -17.53 45.10 -6.42
CA ALA A 139 -18.12 43.82 -6.04
C ALA A 139 -17.40 43.19 -4.83
N LEU A 140 -16.09 43.37 -4.74
CA LEU A 140 -15.29 42.92 -3.59
C LEU A 140 -15.61 43.73 -2.33
N TRP A 141 -15.77 45.05 -2.45
CA TRP A 141 -16.17 45.90 -1.33
C TRP A 141 -17.57 45.57 -0.81
N ILE A 142 -18.52 45.26 -1.70
CA ILE A 142 -19.89 44.87 -1.31
C ILE A 142 -19.87 43.57 -0.48
N LEU A 143 -19.05 42.59 -0.88
CA LEU A 143 -18.93 41.32 -0.14
C LEU A 143 -18.28 41.51 1.24
N VAL A 144 -17.27 42.37 1.35
CA VAL A 144 -16.63 42.69 2.64
C VAL A 144 -17.62 43.39 3.58
N LEU A 145 -18.39 44.35 3.07
CA LEU A 145 -19.41 45.03 3.87
C LEU A 145 -20.50 44.06 4.34
N ALA A 146 -20.96 43.15 3.49
CA ALA A 146 -21.94 42.13 3.86
C ALA A 146 -21.42 41.16 4.94
N MET A 147 -20.14 40.80 4.89
CA MET A 147 -19.52 39.98 5.94
C MET A 147 -19.43 40.72 7.28
N LEU A 148 -19.09 42.01 7.26
CA LEU A 148 -19.00 42.83 8.48
C LEU A 148 -20.37 43.05 9.13
N THR A 149 -21.43 43.26 8.34
CA THR A 149 -22.79 43.40 8.88
C THR A 149 -23.29 42.10 9.50
N MET A 150 -23.03 40.95 8.86
CA MET A 150 -23.39 39.64 9.42
C MET A 150 -22.64 39.33 10.72
N CYS A 151 -21.34 39.64 10.79
CA CYS A 151 -20.57 39.50 12.02
C CYS A 151 -21.08 40.44 13.13
N GLY A 152 -21.43 41.69 12.79
CA GLY A 152 -22.01 42.64 13.75
C GLY A 152 -23.38 42.21 14.29
N LEU A 153 -24.25 41.67 13.44
CA LEU A 153 -25.52 41.10 13.87
C LEU A 153 -25.30 39.88 14.77
N PHE A 154 -24.33 39.02 14.44
CA PHE A 154 -24.01 37.85 15.23
C PHE A 154 -23.46 38.22 16.62
N THR A 155 -22.60 39.24 16.73
CA THR A 155 -22.10 39.73 18.03
C THR A 155 -23.20 40.39 18.85
N VAL A 156 -24.11 41.14 18.23
CA VAL A 156 -25.28 41.71 18.91
C VAL A 156 -26.23 40.61 19.41
N VAL A 157 -26.44 39.55 18.63
CA VAL A 157 -27.25 38.39 19.06
C VAL A 157 -26.58 37.68 20.23
N ILE A 158 -25.27 37.44 20.18
CA ILE A 158 -24.52 36.84 21.29
C ILE A 158 -24.56 37.71 22.54
N LEU A 159 -24.35 39.03 22.43
CA LEU A 159 -24.43 39.94 23.57
C LEU A 159 -25.84 40.03 24.16
N LYS A 160 -26.88 39.99 23.31
CA LYS A 160 -28.28 39.95 23.75
C LYS A 160 -28.60 38.63 24.46
N GLU A 161 -28.04 37.53 23.97
CA GLU A 161 -28.18 36.20 24.57
C GLU A 161 -27.44 36.13 25.92
N ASP A 162 -26.23 36.70 26.03
CA ASP A 162 -25.47 36.78 27.29
C ASP A 162 -26.17 37.66 28.35
N ILE A 163 -26.78 38.79 27.96
CA ILE A 163 -27.60 39.60 28.87
C ILE A 163 -28.81 38.81 29.38
N SER A 164 -29.43 37.99 28.52
CA SER A 164 -30.57 37.14 28.89
C SER A 164 -30.16 35.92 29.75
N VAL A 165 -28.93 35.41 29.57
CA VAL A 165 -28.40 34.21 30.25
C VAL A 165 -27.66 34.57 31.55
N GLY A 166 -27.29 35.84 31.76
CA GLY A 166 -26.67 36.37 32.99
C GLY A 166 -27.47 36.19 34.29
N MET A 167 -28.71 35.69 34.25
CA MET A 167 -29.47 35.25 35.42
C MET A 167 -29.48 33.72 35.67
N ARG A 168 -28.74 32.89 34.93
CA ARG A 168 -28.69 31.44 35.20
C ARG A 168 -27.28 30.84 35.06
N ARG A 169 -26.68 30.62 36.22
CA ARG A 169 -25.43 29.91 36.53
C ARG A 169 -25.00 28.83 35.52
N ASN A 170 -23.94 29.17 34.80
CA ASN A 170 -22.90 28.41 34.08
C ASN A 170 -23.01 26.87 33.95
N ARG A 171 -22.88 26.37 32.71
CA ARG A 171 -22.32 25.05 32.39
C ARG A 171 -21.43 25.18 31.15
N SER A 172 -20.14 24.89 31.31
CA SER A 172 -19.09 25.19 30.34
C SER A 172 -19.06 24.21 29.15
N PHE A 173 -18.74 24.78 27.98
CA PHE A 173 -18.64 24.17 26.65
C PHE A 173 -17.44 23.20 26.48
N TRP A 174 -16.71 22.87 27.55
CA TRP A 174 -15.40 22.19 27.45
C TRP A 174 -15.45 20.65 27.50
N THR A 175 -16.63 20.04 27.59
CA THR A 175 -16.74 18.58 27.71
C THR A 175 -16.52 17.84 26.39
N TYR A 176 -16.71 18.46 25.23
CA TYR A 176 -16.66 17.76 23.94
C TYR A 176 -15.27 17.65 23.31
N MET A 177 -14.22 18.15 23.97
CA MET A 177 -12.85 18.14 23.43
C MET A 177 -11.86 17.22 24.17
N MET A 178 -12.33 16.26 24.98
CA MET A 178 -11.48 15.16 25.46
C MET A 178 -12.19 13.81 25.31
N ILE A 179 -12.10 13.23 24.11
CA ILE A 179 -12.12 11.77 23.93
C ILE A 179 -10.67 11.34 23.70
N ASN A 180 -10.13 10.67 24.71
CA ASN A 180 -8.78 10.10 24.73
C ASN A 180 -8.77 8.81 23.87
N SER A 181 -7.84 8.72 22.93
CA SER A 181 -7.75 7.67 21.90
C SER A 181 -6.98 6.42 22.34
N ASN A 182 -7.08 6.02 23.61
CA ASN A 182 -6.21 4.98 24.17
C ASN A 182 -6.91 3.87 24.96
N ASP A 183 -8.02 3.32 24.43
CA ASP A 183 -8.61 2.08 24.92
C ASP A 183 -8.99 1.14 23.76
N THR A 184 -8.00 0.51 23.13
CA THR A 184 -8.20 -0.77 22.44
C THR A 184 -7.88 -1.90 23.42
N SER A 185 -8.80 -2.14 24.36
CA SER A 185 -8.90 -3.45 25.00
C SER A 185 -10.37 -3.81 25.20
N SER A 186 -10.80 -4.88 24.51
CA SER A 186 -12.06 -5.64 24.67
C SER A 186 -12.94 -5.68 23.41
N TYR A 187 -12.47 -6.36 22.37
CA TYR A 187 -13.37 -7.02 21.39
C TYR A 187 -13.19 -8.54 21.52
N SER A 188 -13.79 -9.08 22.57
CA SER A 188 -14.03 -10.51 22.73
C SER A 188 -15.46 -10.73 23.20
N SER A 189 -16.43 -10.53 22.32
CA SER A 189 -17.75 -11.16 22.40
C SER A 189 -18.53 -10.87 21.12
N LEU A 190 -18.76 -11.92 20.33
CA LEU A 190 -19.96 -12.20 19.51
C LEU A 190 -19.55 -13.01 18.26
N ARG A 191 -19.34 -14.30 18.54
CA ARG A 191 -19.39 -15.40 17.59
C ARG A 191 -20.85 -15.62 17.17
N SER A 192 -21.03 -16.11 15.94
CA SER A 192 -22.24 -16.72 15.35
C SER A 192 -23.18 -15.81 14.54
N ILE A 193 -22.97 -15.77 13.22
CA ILE A 193 -24.07 -15.71 12.25
C ILE A 193 -23.94 -16.88 11.28
N ARG A 194 -24.99 -17.71 11.29
CA ARG A 194 -25.24 -18.90 10.48
C ARG A 194 -25.75 -18.46 9.10
N TYR A 195 -25.20 -19.04 8.03
CA TYR A 195 -25.78 -18.96 6.69
C TYR A 195 -27.04 -19.83 6.63
N GLY A 196 -28.13 -19.24 6.15
CA GLY A 196 -29.29 -19.94 5.58
C GLY A 196 -29.26 -19.81 4.07
#